data_AF-A0A7S1RMC2-F1
#
_entry.id   AF-A0A7S1RMC2-F1
#
_cell.length_a   1.000
_cell.length_b   1.000
_cell.length_c   1.000
_cell.angle_alpha   90.00
_cell.angle_beta   90.00
_cell.angle_gamma   90.00
#
_symmetry.space_group_name_H-M   'P 1'
#
loop_
_entity.id
_entity.type
_entity.pdbx_description
1 polymer ?
#
loop_
_entity_poly.entity_id
_entity_poly.type
_entity_poly.pdbx_seq_one_letter_code
_entity_poly.pdbx_strand_id
1 'polypeptide(L)'
;PNGSHELAIVDALWSDPSERPGLSPSARGGSLICFGPDITHQFLRETGLALVVRSHEVPKSNDGMCVTHGNRLVTVFSASNYCGTQGNQGAVLIFHEGRGKLGFDV
;
A
#
# COMPACT_ATOMS: atom_id res chain seq x y z
N PRO A 1 5.40 -23.85 15.78
CA PRO A 1 6.45 -22.82 16.00
C PRO A 1 7.05 -22.21 14.71
N ASN A 2 6.31 -22.22 13.59
CA ASN A 2 6.69 -21.54 12.34
C ASN A 2 5.75 -20.36 12.02
N GLY A 3 4.84 -19.99 12.95
CA GLY A 3 3.66 -19.18 12.63
C GLY A 3 3.88 -17.68 12.48
N SER A 4 4.80 -17.05 13.22
CA SER A 4 4.93 -15.58 13.19
C SER A 4 5.57 -15.06 11.90
N HIS A 5 6.62 -15.74 11.42
CA HIS A 5 7.30 -15.36 10.17
C HIS A 5 6.42 -15.63 8.94
N GLU A 6 5.68 -16.73 8.95
CA GLU A 6 4.75 -17.08 7.88
C GLU A 6 3.62 -16.04 7.80
N LEU A 7 3.05 -15.64 8.94
CA LEU A 7 2.04 -14.58 8.98
C LEU A 7 2.57 -13.24 8.49
N ALA A 8 3.79 -12.85 8.88
CA ALA A 8 4.39 -11.60 8.38
C ALA A 8 4.58 -11.59 6.85
N ILE A 9 4.98 -12.73 6.27
CA ILE A 9 5.09 -12.87 4.81
C ILE A 9 3.70 -12.80 4.15
N VAL A 10 2.70 -13.47 4.73
CA VAL A 10 1.33 -13.42 4.23
C VAL A 10 0.81 -11.98 4.25
N ASP A 11 0.98 -11.25 5.36
CA ASP A 11 0.53 -9.87 5.49
C ASP A 11 1.27 -8.94 4.52
N ALA A 12 2.58 -9.12 4.32
CA ALA A 12 3.36 -8.34 3.36
C ALA A 12 2.89 -8.54 1.91
N LEU A 13 2.34 -9.71 1.58
CA LEU A 13 1.88 -10.05 0.24
C LEU A 13 0.40 -9.74 -0.02
N TRP A 14 -0.45 -9.82 1.01
CA TRP A 14 -1.90 -9.88 0.84
C TRP A 14 -2.71 -8.84 1.62
N SER A 15 -2.10 -8.11 2.55
CA SER A 15 -2.84 -7.12 3.33
C SER A 15 -3.15 -5.86 2.50
N ASP A 16 -4.34 -5.27 2.70
CA ASP A 16 -4.79 -4.06 2.02
C ASP A 16 -5.02 -2.87 2.96
N PRO A 17 -4.78 -1.62 2.53
CA PRO A 17 -5.10 -0.44 3.32
C PRO A 17 -6.61 -0.28 3.55
N SER A 18 -6.98 0.27 4.71
CA SER A 18 -8.34 0.64 5.08
C SER A 18 -8.43 2.12 5.44
N GLU A 19 -9.52 2.78 5.08
CA GLU A 19 -9.78 4.17 5.48
C GLU A 19 -10.11 4.27 6.99
N ARG A 20 -10.47 3.16 7.64
CA ARG A 20 -10.83 3.12 9.06
C ARG A 20 -9.63 2.69 9.92
N PRO A 21 -9.44 3.29 11.11
CA PRO A 21 -8.41 2.85 12.05
C PRO A 21 -8.54 1.39 12.47
N GLY A 22 -7.42 0.79 12.86
CA GLY A 22 -7.30 -0.57 13.36
C GLY A 22 -7.07 -1.62 12.27
N LEU A 23 -7.20 -2.88 12.68
CA LEU A 23 -7.19 -4.04 11.79
C LEU A 23 -8.63 -4.49 11.52
N SER A 24 -8.89 -4.95 10.30
CA SER A 24 -10.20 -5.48 9.91
C SER A 24 -10.05 -6.69 8.98
N PRO A 25 -11.06 -7.55 8.85
CA PRO A 25 -11.01 -8.65 7.89
C PRO A 25 -10.93 -8.15 6.44
N SER A 26 -10.08 -8.76 5.61
CA SER A 26 -10.00 -8.44 4.18
C SER A 26 -11.15 -9.07 3.39
N ALA A 27 -11.62 -8.34 2.37
CA ALA A 27 -12.58 -8.86 1.39
C ALA A 27 -12.02 -10.02 0.55
N ARG A 28 -10.69 -10.25 0.59
CA ARG A 28 -10.03 -11.40 -0.06
C ARG A 28 -10.28 -12.73 0.66
N GLY A 29 -10.85 -12.70 1.85
CA GLY A 29 -11.21 -13.88 2.63
C GLY A 29 -10.04 -14.50 3.40
N GLY A 30 -10.29 -15.65 4.03
CA GLY A 30 -9.31 -16.33 4.87
C GLY A 30 -8.97 -15.54 6.15
N SER A 31 -7.73 -15.70 6.63
CA SER A 31 -7.19 -14.95 7.76
C SER A 31 -6.52 -13.63 7.35
N LEU A 32 -6.82 -13.12 6.15
CA LEU A 32 -6.21 -11.92 5.59
C LEU A 32 -6.82 -10.66 6.21
N ILE A 33 -5.99 -9.62 6.37
CA ILE A 33 -6.34 -8.40 7.06
C ILE A 33 -6.29 -7.17 6.15
N CYS A 34 -7.10 -6.17 6.48
CA CYS A 34 -6.90 -4.79 6.10
C CYS A 34 -6.38 -3.98 7.28
N PHE A 35 -5.55 -2.96 7.01
CA PHE A 35 -4.90 -2.15 8.04
C PHE A 35 -5.18 -0.65 7.86
N GLY A 36 -5.51 0.00 8.97
CA GLY A 36 -5.85 1.41 9.01
C GLY A 36 -4.65 2.37 8.99
N PRO A 37 -4.93 3.68 8.95
CA PRO A 37 -3.91 4.72 9.00
C PRO A 37 -3.09 4.69 10.29
N ASP A 38 -3.69 4.41 11.44
CA ASP A 38 -3.03 4.27 12.74
C ASP A 38 -1.95 3.18 12.75
N ILE A 39 -2.23 2.03 12.13
CA ILE A 39 -1.28 0.92 12.00
C ILE A 39 -0.09 1.34 11.12
N THR A 40 -0.37 2.03 10.00
CA THR A 40 0.69 2.56 9.11
C THR A 40 1.57 3.57 9.85
N HIS A 41 0.97 4.52 10.55
CA HIS A 41 1.70 5.53 11.31
C HIS A 41 2.52 4.93 12.45
N GLN A 42 1.99 3.91 13.14
CA GLN A 42 2.72 3.20 14.17
C GLN A 42 3.95 2.50 13.58
N PHE A 43 3.79 1.72 12.51
CA PHE A 43 4.88 1.02 11.86
C PHE A 43 6.00 1.98 11.41
N LEU A 44 5.63 3.10 10.78
CA LEU A 44 6.61 4.09 10.33
C LEU A 44 7.34 4.77 11.50
N ARG A 45 6.65 5.08 12.60
CA ARG A 45 7.29 5.62 13.81
C ARG A 45 8.29 4.63 14.43
N GLU A 46 7.91 3.37 14.52
CA GLU A 46 8.73 2.33 15.15
C GLU A 46 9.97 1.98 14.33
N THR A 47 9.86 2.02 13.00
CA THR A 47 10.95 1.69 12.08
C THR A 47 11.82 2.90 11.68
N GLY A 48 11.37 4.12 11.99
CA GLY A 48 12.02 5.35 11.54
C GLY A 48 11.89 5.61 10.03
N LEU A 49 11.00 4.88 9.34
CA LEU A 49 10.73 5.05 7.91
C LEU A 49 9.78 6.22 7.66
N ALA A 50 9.86 6.80 6.46
CA ALA A 50 9.04 7.96 6.08
C ALA A 50 7.74 7.58 5.35
N LEU A 51 7.74 6.46 4.63
CA LEU A 51 6.70 6.10 3.67
C LEU A 51 6.57 4.58 3.50
N VAL A 52 5.35 4.08 3.34
CA VAL A 52 5.06 2.75 2.80
C VAL A 52 4.68 2.88 1.33
N VAL A 53 5.32 2.10 0.47
CA VAL A 53 4.98 1.99 -0.96
C VAL A 53 4.55 0.56 -1.22
N ARG A 54 3.39 0.38 -1.83
CA ARG A 54 2.84 -0.94 -2.18
C ARG A 54 2.17 -0.95 -3.56
N SER A 55 1.72 -2.12 -3.99
CA SER A 55 1.02 -2.33 -5.27
C SER A 55 -0.31 -3.04 -5.06
N HIS A 56 -0.46 -4.29 -5.51
CA HIS A 56 -1.53 -5.28 -5.20
C HIS A 56 -3.02 -4.91 -5.42
N GLU A 57 -3.40 -3.63 -5.52
CA GLU A 57 -4.76 -3.16 -5.83
C GLU A 57 -4.70 -2.22 -7.03
N VAL A 58 -5.71 -2.30 -7.90
CA VAL A 58 -5.94 -1.26 -8.91
C VAL A 58 -6.44 -0.01 -8.17
N PRO A 59 -5.73 1.15 -8.24
CA PRO A 59 -6.12 2.33 -7.51
C PRO A 59 -7.50 2.83 -7.92
N LYS A 60 -8.32 3.23 -6.95
CA LYS A 60 -9.69 3.74 -7.17
C LYS A 60 -9.77 4.94 -8.12
N SER A 61 -8.67 5.70 -8.25
CA SER A 61 -8.55 6.85 -9.16
C SER A 61 -8.49 6.46 -10.64
N ASN A 62 -8.20 5.19 -10.96
CA ASN A 62 -7.86 4.71 -12.30
C ASN A 62 -6.60 5.36 -12.92
N ASP A 63 -5.85 6.18 -12.19
CA ASP A 63 -4.63 6.84 -12.68
C ASP A 63 -3.36 6.01 -12.45
N GLY A 64 -3.49 4.75 -12.02
CA GLY A 64 -2.37 3.87 -11.74
C GLY A 64 -1.65 4.17 -10.41
N MET A 65 -2.02 5.23 -9.69
CA MET A 65 -1.51 5.51 -8.35
C MET A 65 -2.58 6.13 -7.43
N CYS A 66 -2.49 5.87 -6.13
CA CYS A 66 -3.17 6.68 -5.11
C CYS A 66 -2.32 6.85 -3.84
N VAL A 67 -2.58 7.94 -3.12
CA VAL A 67 -1.93 8.27 -1.85
C VAL A 67 -2.99 8.26 -0.75
N THR A 68 -2.72 7.53 0.33
CA THR A 68 -3.65 7.38 1.46
C THR A 68 -2.92 7.50 2.80
N HIS A 69 -3.66 7.32 3.90
CA HIS A 69 -3.14 7.35 5.28
C HIS A 69 -2.35 8.63 5.60
N GLY A 70 -2.87 9.78 5.18
CA GLY A 70 -2.26 11.09 5.46
C GLY A 70 -0.88 11.28 4.81
N ASN A 71 -0.73 10.90 3.53
CA ASN A 71 0.53 10.98 2.78
C ASN A 71 1.64 10.09 3.37
N ARG A 72 1.26 8.93 3.90
CA ARG A 72 2.19 7.94 4.46
C ARG A 72 2.12 6.58 3.79
N LEU A 73 1.14 6.36 2.91
CA LEU A 73 1.02 5.15 2.11
C LEU A 73 0.76 5.53 0.65
N VAL A 74 1.53 4.94 -0.26
CA VAL A 74 1.33 5.06 -1.71
C VAL A 74 1.04 3.68 -2.28
N THR A 75 -0.03 3.58 -3.05
CA THR A 75 -0.31 2.43 -3.90
C THR A 75 0.04 2.77 -5.34
N VAL A 76 0.93 2.00 -5.97
CA VAL A 76 1.36 2.14 -7.37
C VAL A 76 1.02 0.86 -8.13
N PHE A 77 0.40 1.00 -9.29
CA PHE A 77 -0.02 -0.12 -10.13
C PHE A 77 0.40 0.11 -11.57
N SER A 78 1.21 -0.81 -12.12
CA SER A 78 1.89 -0.62 -13.40
C SER A 78 1.28 -1.42 -14.57
N ALA A 79 0.13 -2.07 -14.37
CA ALA A 79 -0.59 -2.76 -15.44
C ALA A 79 -1.76 -1.89 -15.95
N SER A 80 -1.56 -1.20 -17.07
CA SER A 80 -2.62 -0.43 -17.73
C SER A 80 -3.68 -1.34 -18.35
N ASN A 81 -4.93 -0.88 -18.36
CA ASN A 81 -6.12 -1.61 -18.79
C ASN A 81 -6.12 -3.05 -18.23
N TYR A 82 -6.09 -3.15 -16.90
CA TYR A 82 -5.93 -4.43 -16.21
C TYR A 82 -6.95 -5.47 -16.71
N CYS A 83 -6.44 -6.66 -17.03
CA CYS A 83 -7.18 -7.76 -17.64
C CYS A 83 -7.98 -7.38 -18.91
N GLY A 84 -7.61 -6.30 -19.61
CA GLY A 84 -8.29 -5.81 -20.81
C GLY A 84 -9.64 -5.14 -20.56
N THR A 85 -10.07 -4.97 -19.30
CA THR A 85 -11.44 -4.56 -18.96
C THR A 85 -11.53 -3.37 -18.01
N GLN A 86 -10.50 -3.09 -17.22
CA GLN A 86 -10.58 -2.05 -16.19
C GLN A 86 -10.41 -0.63 -16.74
N GLY A 87 -9.74 -0.45 -17.89
CA GLY A 87 -9.49 0.87 -18.47
C GLY A 87 -8.59 1.79 -17.63
N ASN A 88 -7.96 1.30 -16.56
CA ASN A 88 -7.05 2.08 -15.71
C ASN A 88 -5.74 2.40 -16.44
N GLN A 89 -5.09 3.50 -16.05
CA GLN A 89 -3.71 3.79 -16.39
C GLN A 89 -2.75 2.96 -15.54
N GLY A 90 -1.52 2.81 -16.01
CA GLY A 90 -0.40 2.32 -15.22
C GLY A 90 0.46 3.50 -14.75
N ALA A 91 1.12 3.37 -13.60
CA ALA A 91 2.03 4.39 -13.08
C ALA A 91 3.41 3.82 -12.70
N VAL A 92 4.37 4.74 -12.61
CA VAL A 92 5.71 4.52 -12.05
C VAL A 92 5.94 5.59 -10.99
N LEU A 93 6.60 5.23 -9.89
CA LEU A 93 6.97 6.17 -8.83
C LEU A 93 8.49 6.40 -8.87
N ILE A 94 8.91 7.63 -9.14
CA ILE A 94 10.32 8.00 -9.24
C ILE A 94 10.72 8.75 -7.97
N PHE A 95 11.71 8.22 -7.26
CA PHE A 95 12.30 8.88 -6.10
C PHE A 95 13.51 9.70 -6.53
N HIS A 96 13.49 10.99 -6.20
CA HIS A 96 14.63 11.87 -6.38
C HIS A 96 15.30 12.14 -5.03
N GLU A 97 16.63 12.13 -5.01
CA GLU A 97 17.38 12.51 -3.83
C GLU A 97 17.29 14.03 -3.63
N GLY A 98 16.69 14.47 -2.52
CA GLY A 98 16.57 15.88 -2.19
C GLY A 98 16.58 16.14 -0.70
N ARG A 99 17.68 16.68 -0.16
CA ARG A 99 17.81 17.33 1.18
C ARG A 99 16.91 16.75 2.31
N GLY A 100 16.86 15.43 2.47
CA GLY A 100 16.09 14.77 3.54
C GLY A 100 14.56 14.87 3.44
N LYS A 101 14.00 15.21 2.28
CA LYS A 101 12.55 15.16 2.02
C LYS A 101 12.28 14.27 0.80
N LEU A 102 11.41 13.30 0.99
CA LEU A 102 10.99 12.39 -0.06
C LEU A 102 9.89 13.08 -0.88
N GLY A 103 10.24 13.51 -2.09
CA GLY A 103 9.30 13.96 -3.12
C GLY A 103 9.11 12.87 -4.16
N PHE A 104 7.97 12.88 -4.84
CA PHE A 104 7.69 12.00 -5.97
C PHE A 104 6.90 12.76 -7.04
N ASP A 105 7.19 12.45 -8.29
CA ASP A 105 6.47 12.94 -9.46
C ASP A 105 5.66 11.80 -10.10
N VAL A 106 4.63 12.16 -10.88
CA VAL A 106 3.78 11.24 -11.68
C VAL A 106 4.12 11.41 -13.16
#